data_AF-A0A4P2Q6V3-F1
#
_entry.id   AF-A0A4P2Q6V3-F1
#
_cell.length_a   1.000
_cell.length_b   1.000
_cell.length_c   1.000
_cell.angle_alpha   90.00
_cell.angle_beta   90.00
_cell.angle_gamma   90.00
#
_symmetry.space_group_name_H-M   'P 1'
#
loop_
_entity.id
_entity.type
_entity.pdbx_description
1 polymer ?
#
loop_
_entity_poly.entity_id
_entity_poly.type
_entity_poly.pdbx_seq_one_letter_code
_entity_poly.pdbx_strand_id
1 'polypeptide(L)'
;MSAALFAALSLAMSGVCAAISWKHPARIARATCGDARELARSLRALPGEARLAELARRSPPESWEHRLSVAVMTAADPRAKIAAANDLLAEVEQRLDVGAGWPPAAARLSALGALLLATLSFLARGGPSVIALVLGAGAAGAIASAAAGRAGRAAAARQREAIDALVAAALVDAALVDAALVDAALGARAPLVDAAALGARAPLDGVARAPSASSRRARRKHP
;
A
#
# COMPACT_ATOMS: atom_id res chain seq x y z
N MET A 1 -13.36 -24.55 -41.59
CA MET A 1 -13.32 -24.88 -40.14
C MET A 1 -12.20 -24.16 -39.39
N SER A 2 -10.99 -24.09 -39.94
CA SER A 2 -9.79 -23.54 -39.27
C SER A 2 -9.89 -22.06 -38.89
N ALA A 3 -10.43 -21.20 -39.76
CA ALA A 3 -10.53 -19.75 -39.51
C ALA A 3 -11.46 -19.40 -38.32
N ALA A 4 -12.60 -20.08 -38.20
CA ALA A 4 -13.53 -19.89 -37.09
C ALA A 4 -12.88 -20.28 -35.74
N LEU A 5 -12.03 -21.31 -35.75
CA LEU A 5 -11.34 -21.80 -34.55
C LEU A 5 -10.28 -20.79 -34.07
N PHE A 6 -9.49 -20.21 -34.98
CA PHE A 6 -8.54 -19.15 -34.64
C PHE A 6 -9.21 -17.87 -34.12
N ALA A 7 -10.33 -17.46 -34.74
CA ALA A 7 -11.11 -16.32 -34.26
C ALA A 7 -11.71 -16.57 -32.87
N ALA A 8 -12.28 -17.77 -32.64
CA ALA A 8 -12.82 -18.16 -31.35
C ALA A 8 -11.74 -18.20 -30.26
N LEU A 9 -10.56 -18.74 -30.56
CA LEU A 9 -9.44 -18.79 -29.61
C LEU A 9 -8.93 -17.38 -29.27
N SER A 10 -8.83 -16.50 -30.27
CA SER A 10 -8.44 -15.11 -30.07
C SER A 10 -9.45 -14.36 -29.20
N LEU A 11 -10.74 -14.53 -29.44
CA LEU A 11 -11.80 -13.91 -28.64
C LEU A 11 -11.82 -14.45 -27.22
N ALA A 12 -11.66 -15.77 -27.04
CA ALA A 12 -11.59 -16.39 -25.73
C ALA A 12 -10.38 -15.88 -24.94
N MET A 13 -9.20 -15.82 -25.56
CA MET A 13 -7.99 -15.30 -24.91
C MET A 13 -8.13 -13.83 -24.52
N SER A 14 -8.62 -12.97 -25.43
CA SER A 14 -8.89 -11.57 -25.12
C SER A 14 -9.93 -11.40 -24.01
N GLY A 15 -10.99 -12.21 -24.03
CA GLY A 15 -12.04 -12.22 -23.01
C GLY A 15 -11.52 -12.62 -21.63
N VAL A 16 -10.69 -13.66 -21.55
CA VAL A 16 -10.05 -14.11 -20.30
C VAL A 16 -9.12 -13.03 -19.75
N CYS A 17 -8.29 -12.42 -20.60
CA CYS A 17 -7.40 -11.32 -20.18
C CYS A 17 -8.19 -10.11 -19.65
N ALA A 18 -9.28 -9.73 -20.31
CA ALA A 18 -10.15 -8.64 -19.86
C ALA A 18 -10.85 -8.99 -18.53
N ALA A 19 -11.40 -10.20 -18.40
CA ALA A 19 -12.09 -10.65 -17.19
C ALA A 19 -11.15 -10.71 -15.98
N ILE A 20 -9.92 -11.20 -16.16
CA ILE A 20 -8.90 -11.22 -15.09
C ILE A 20 -8.55 -9.78 -14.70
N SER A 21 -8.38 -8.89 -15.68
CA SER A 21 -8.07 -7.48 -15.44
C SER A 21 -9.16 -6.74 -14.65
N TRP A 22 -10.42 -7.16 -14.76
CA TRP A 22 -11.55 -6.56 -14.03
C TRP A 22 -11.83 -7.21 -12.68
N LYS A 23 -11.64 -8.53 -12.54
CA LYS A 23 -11.86 -9.22 -11.26
C LYS A 23 -10.81 -8.85 -10.20
N HIS A 24 -9.58 -8.57 -10.61
CA HIS A 24 -8.50 -8.27 -9.67
C HIS A 24 -8.72 -6.99 -8.83
N PRO A 25 -9.05 -5.82 -9.43
CA PRO A 25 -9.34 -4.62 -8.66
C PRO A 25 -10.58 -4.78 -7.78
N ALA A 26 -11.61 -5.51 -8.23
CA ALA A 26 -12.78 -5.81 -7.40
C ALA A 26 -12.44 -6.67 -6.17
N ARG A 27 -11.47 -7.60 -6.28
CA ARG A 27 -10.97 -8.36 -5.13
C ARG A 27 -10.19 -7.48 -4.15
N ILE A 28 -9.38 -6.55 -4.64
CA ILE A 28 -8.63 -5.62 -3.80
C ILE A 28 -9.58 -4.67 -3.06
N ALA A 29 -10.63 -4.17 -3.73
CA ALA A 29 -11.66 -3.35 -3.09
C ALA A 29 -12.42 -4.09 -1.97
N ARG A 30 -12.54 -5.43 -2.06
CA ARG A 30 -13.11 -6.28 -1.00
C ARG A 30 -12.15 -6.58 0.15
N ALA A 31 -10.85 -6.32 -0.01
CA ALA A 31 -9.88 -6.52 1.08
C ALA A 31 -9.97 -5.44 2.16
N THR A 32 -10.59 -4.30 1.81
CA THR A 32 -10.96 -3.22 2.72
C THR A 32 -12.46 -3.27 3.01
N CYS A 33 -12.90 -2.77 4.16
CA CYS A 33 -14.28 -2.88 4.64
C CYS A 33 -15.32 -2.03 3.88
N GLY A 34 -15.04 -1.61 2.65
CA GLY A 34 -15.90 -0.72 1.85
C GLY A 34 -15.37 0.72 1.79
N ASP A 35 -16.21 1.70 2.11
CA ASP A 35 -15.88 3.13 2.01
C ASP A 35 -15.02 3.59 3.20
N ALA A 36 -13.70 3.43 3.04
CA ALA A 36 -12.71 3.88 4.03
C ALA A 36 -12.81 5.39 4.32
N ARG A 37 -13.30 6.23 3.40
CA ARG A 37 -13.49 7.67 3.65
C ARG A 37 -14.69 7.93 4.54
N GLU A 38 -15.78 7.21 4.37
CA GLU A 38 -16.92 7.27 5.29
C GLU A 38 -16.52 6.82 6.70
N LEU A 39 -15.78 5.70 6.78
CA LEU A 39 -15.27 5.20 8.06
C LEU A 39 -14.35 6.24 8.72
N ALA A 40 -13.39 6.80 7.99
CA ALA A 40 -12.52 7.87 8.49
C ALA A 40 -13.29 9.09 8.99
N ARG A 41 -14.32 9.54 8.25
CA ARG A 41 -15.20 10.64 8.70
C ARG A 41 -15.92 10.30 10.00
N SER A 42 -16.46 9.09 10.11
CA SER A 42 -17.18 8.65 11.31
C SER A 42 -16.25 8.55 12.53
N LEU A 43 -14.99 8.12 12.34
CA LEU A 43 -14.00 8.04 13.41
C LEU A 43 -13.55 9.42 13.89
N ARG A 44 -13.44 10.41 12.99
CA ARG A 44 -13.09 11.80 13.39
C ARG A 44 -14.11 12.43 14.33
N ALA A 45 -15.37 12.00 14.28
CA ALA A 45 -16.40 12.47 15.19
C ALA A 45 -16.28 11.92 16.61
N LEU A 46 -15.41 10.92 16.83
CA LEU A 46 -15.21 10.27 18.13
C LEU A 46 -13.99 10.85 18.85
N PRO A 47 -13.98 10.81 20.21
CA PRO A 47 -12.80 11.13 20.99
C PRO A 47 -11.65 10.15 20.65
N GLY A 48 -10.42 10.66 20.62
CA GLY A 48 -9.24 9.94 20.11
C GLY A 48 -9.05 8.55 20.69
N GLU A 49 -9.25 8.39 22.01
CA GLU A 49 -9.10 7.13 22.74
C GLU A 49 -10.07 6.04 22.27
N ALA A 50 -11.28 6.41 21.84
CA ALA A 50 -12.31 5.46 21.41
C ALA A 50 -12.18 5.05 19.93
N ARG A 51 -11.38 5.76 19.12
CA ARG A 51 -11.35 5.58 17.66
C ARG A 51 -10.84 4.20 17.23
N LEU A 52 -9.76 3.72 17.84
CA LEU A 52 -9.20 2.41 17.47
C LEU A 52 -10.10 1.25 17.87
N ALA A 53 -10.70 1.33 19.06
CA ALA A 53 -11.67 0.34 19.52
C ALA A 53 -12.92 0.31 18.63
N GLU A 54 -13.43 1.49 18.24
CA GLU A 54 -14.56 1.57 17.32
C GLU A 54 -14.21 1.09 15.91
N LEU A 55 -12.99 1.39 15.43
CA LEU A 55 -12.49 0.88 14.16
C LEU A 55 -12.47 -0.66 14.17
N ALA A 56 -11.94 -1.26 15.24
CA ALA A 56 -11.94 -2.72 15.40
C ALA A 56 -13.35 -3.31 15.40
N ARG A 57 -14.28 -2.64 16.09
CA ARG A 57 -15.69 -3.09 16.23
C ARG A 57 -16.47 -3.01 14.94
N ARG A 58 -16.28 -1.97 14.13
CA ARG A 58 -17.01 -1.76 12.86
C ARG A 58 -16.43 -2.53 11.69
N SER A 59 -15.15 -2.87 11.76
CA SER A 59 -14.46 -3.57 10.68
C SER A 59 -14.77 -5.06 10.72
N PRO A 60 -15.01 -5.73 9.58
CA PRO A 60 -15.16 -7.17 9.52
C PRO A 60 -13.95 -7.90 10.12
N PRO A 61 -14.15 -9.06 10.76
CA PRO A 61 -13.02 -9.88 11.20
C PRO A 61 -12.12 -10.20 10.00
N GLU A 62 -10.81 -10.23 10.24
CA GLU A 62 -9.76 -10.45 9.23
C GLU A 62 -9.58 -9.34 8.18
N SER A 63 -10.41 -8.28 8.20
CA SER A 63 -10.19 -7.12 7.34
C SER A 63 -8.89 -6.42 7.71
N TRP A 64 -8.30 -5.72 6.74
CA TRP A 64 -7.06 -4.98 6.99
C TRP A 64 -7.23 -3.94 8.12
N GLU A 65 -8.36 -3.24 8.16
CA GLU A 65 -8.69 -2.24 9.17
C GLU A 65 -8.82 -2.83 10.58
N HIS A 66 -9.41 -4.02 10.68
CA HIS A 66 -9.49 -4.75 11.94
C HIS A 66 -8.10 -5.17 12.42
N ARG A 67 -7.25 -5.69 11.52
CA ARG A 67 -5.87 -6.04 11.88
C ARG A 67 -5.05 -4.81 12.28
N LEU A 68 -5.24 -3.67 11.60
CA LEU A 68 -4.60 -2.40 11.96
C LEU A 68 -4.97 -1.96 13.37
N SER A 69 -6.28 -1.89 13.66
CA SER A 69 -6.74 -1.47 14.98
C SER A 69 -6.24 -2.39 16.09
N VAL A 70 -6.30 -3.71 15.90
CA VAL A 70 -5.79 -4.68 16.89
C VAL A 70 -4.27 -4.53 17.06
N ALA A 71 -3.49 -4.46 15.98
CA ALA A 71 -2.04 -4.34 16.05
C ALA A 71 -1.59 -3.04 16.76
N VAL A 72 -2.26 -1.92 16.47
CA VAL A 72 -1.97 -0.64 17.14
C VAL A 72 -2.40 -0.66 18.62
N MET A 73 -3.57 -1.23 18.94
CA MET A 73 -4.05 -1.30 20.33
C MET A 73 -3.20 -2.21 21.22
N THR A 74 -2.58 -3.24 20.63
CA THR A 74 -1.74 -4.22 21.34
C THR A 74 -0.27 -3.82 21.45
N ALA A 75 0.16 -2.79 20.71
CA ALA A 75 1.53 -2.30 20.75
C ALA A 75 1.82 -1.55 22.07
N ALA A 76 2.94 -1.91 22.70
CA ALA A 76 3.27 -1.49 24.06
C ALA A 76 3.62 0.00 24.20
N ASP A 77 4.22 0.59 23.17
CA ASP A 77 4.72 1.97 23.21
C ASP A 77 4.35 2.76 21.93
N PRO A 78 4.43 4.10 21.96
CA PRO A 78 4.04 4.94 20.83
C PRO A 78 4.83 4.66 19.54
N ARG A 79 6.12 4.28 19.64
CA ARG A 79 6.93 3.94 18.47
C ARG A 79 6.52 2.57 17.92
N ALA A 80 6.22 1.61 18.79
CA ALA A 80 5.69 0.31 18.38
C ALA A 80 4.33 0.43 17.69
N LYS A 81 3.45 1.35 18.13
CA LYS A 81 2.18 1.68 17.46
C LYS A 81 2.41 2.16 16.02
N ILE A 82 3.36 3.08 15.84
CA ILE A 82 3.72 3.61 14.51
C ILE A 82 4.34 2.51 13.63
N ALA A 83 5.23 1.68 14.19
CA ALA A 83 5.84 0.57 13.47
C ALA A 83 4.78 -0.44 13.00
N ALA A 84 3.87 -0.86 13.88
CA ALA A 84 2.78 -1.77 13.55
C ALA A 84 1.86 -1.22 12.45
N ALA A 85 1.55 0.09 12.50
CA ALA A 85 0.79 0.75 11.44
C ALA A 85 1.54 0.76 10.10
N ASN A 86 2.84 1.07 10.11
CA ASN A 86 3.67 1.11 8.91
C ASN A 86 3.82 -0.27 8.27
N ASP A 87 3.98 -1.35 9.05
CA ASP A 87 4.08 -2.71 8.54
C ASP A 87 2.81 -3.11 7.77
N LEU A 88 1.63 -2.78 8.33
CA LEU A 88 0.36 -3.05 7.68
C LEU A 88 0.08 -2.14 6.48
N LEU A 89 0.56 -0.89 6.50
CA LEU A 89 0.54 -0.01 5.32
C LEU A 89 1.42 -0.57 4.19
N ALA A 90 2.62 -1.07 4.51
CA ALA A 90 3.52 -1.69 3.55
C ALA A 90 2.90 -2.95 2.93
N GLU A 91 2.18 -3.78 3.71
CA GLU A 91 1.43 -4.93 3.19
C GLU A 91 0.38 -4.50 2.14
N VAL A 92 -0.37 -3.42 2.41
CA VAL A 92 -1.36 -2.90 1.46
C VAL A 92 -0.70 -2.31 0.23
N GLU A 93 0.37 -1.53 0.39
CA GLU A 93 1.13 -0.97 -0.73
C GLU A 93 1.64 -2.08 -1.64
N GLN A 94 2.22 -3.13 -1.08
CA GLN A 94 2.66 -4.31 -1.84
C GLN A 94 1.50 -4.97 -2.60
N ARG A 95 0.32 -5.12 -1.98
CA ARG A 95 -0.86 -5.70 -2.65
C ARG A 95 -1.38 -4.81 -3.78
N LEU A 96 -1.39 -3.50 -3.58
CA LEU A 96 -1.79 -2.52 -4.59
C LEU A 96 -0.82 -2.51 -5.77
N ASP A 97 0.49 -2.56 -5.49
CA ASP A 97 1.55 -2.58 -6.50
C ASP A 97 1.52 -3.86 -7.32
N VAL A 98 1.37 -5.02 -6.66
CA VAL A 98 1.18 -6.29 -7.36
C VAL A 98 -0.04 -6.18 -8.26
N GLY A 99 -1.18 -5.69 -7.76
CA GLY A 99 -2.40 -5.49 -8.55
C GLY A 99 -2.22 -4.54 -9.74
N ALA A 100 -1.45 -3.46 -9.57
CA ALA A 100 -1.17 -2.47 -10.62
C ALA A 100 -0.17 -2.98 -11.68
N GLY A 101 0.64 -3.98 -11.36
CA GLY A 101 1.61 -4.60 -12.28
C GLY A 101 1.00 -5.57 -13.31
N TRP A 102 -0.18 -6.14 -13.03
CA TRP A 102 -0.82 -7.12 -13.93
C TRP A 102 -1.31 -6.56 -15.28
N PRO A 103 -1.96 -5.38 -15.36
CA PRO A 103 -2.47 -4.84 -16.61
C PRO A 103 -1.45 -4.66 -17.74
N PRO A 104 -0.24 -4.10 -17.53
CA PRO A 104 0.76 -4.01 -18.60
C PRO A 104 1.27 -5.39 -19.04
N ALA A 105 1.40 -6.35 -18.12
CA ALA A 105 1.73 -7.73 -18.47
C ALA A 105 0.62 -8.39 -19.31
N ALA A 106 -0.65 -8.22 -18.92
CA ALA A 106 -1.80 -8.72 -19.67
C ALA A 106 -1.90 -8.10 -21.07
N ALA A 107 -1.64 -6.80 -21.21
CA ALA A 107 -1.62 -6.12 -22.51
C ALA A 107 -0.52 -6.69 -23.42
N ARG A 108 0.69 -6.93 -22.87
CA ARG A 108 1.80 -7.57 -23.62
C ARG A 108 1.44 -9.00 -24.04
N LEU A 109 0.87 -9.80 -23.15
CA LEU A 109 0.43 -11.16 -23.45
C LEU A 109 -0.67 -11.19 -24.52
N SER A 110 -1.61 -10.26 -24.47
CA SER A 110 -2.66 -10.11 -25.49
C SER A 110 -2.07 -9.77 -26.86
N ALA A 111 -1.14 -8.81 -26.92
CA ALA A 111 -0.47 -8.43 -28.17
C ALA A 111 0.37 -9.59 -28.75
N LEU A 112 1.18 -10.26 -27.93
CA LEU A 112 2.00 -11.40 -28.36
C LEU A 112 1.14 -12.60 -28.77
N GLY A 113 0.05 -12.87 -28.04
CA GLY A 113 -0.90 -13.92 -28.38
C GLY A 113 -1.58 -13.68 -29.73
N ALA A 114 -2.03 -12.44 -29.99
CA ALA A 114 -2.61 -12.08 -31.27
C ALA A 114 -1.60 -12.18 -32.43
N LEU A 115 -0.35 -11.75 -32.21
CA LEU A 115 0.71 -11.87 -33.20
C LEU A 115 1.03 -13.34 -33.53
N LEU A 116 1.09 -14.20 -32.50
CA LEU A 116 1.28 -15.64 -32.67
C LEU A 116 0.14 -16.25 -33.49
N LEU A 117 -1.11 -15.95 -33.15
CA LEU A 117 -2.28 -16.46 -33.88
C LEU A 117 -2.33 -15.94 -35.32
N ALA A 118 -1.96 -14.69 -35.56
CA ALA A 118 -1.85 -14.14 -36.91
C ALA A 118 -0.78 -14.87 -37.74
N THR A 119 0.37 -15.16 -37.12
CA THR A 119 1.47 -15.92 -37.76
C THR A 119 1.05 -17.36 -38.09
N LEU A 120 0.38 -18.05 -37.15
CA LEU A 120 -0.15 -19.40 -37.38
C LEU A 120 -1.23 -19.41 -38.47
N SER A 121 -2.08 -18.39 -38.51
CA SER A 121 -3.09 -18.25 -39.55
C SER A 121 -2.45 -18.06 -40.93
N PHE A 122 -1.41 -17.24 -41.03
CA PHE A 122 -0.63 -17.05 -42.25
C PHE A 122 0.02 -18.36 -42.72
N LEU A 123 0.68 -19.10 -41.81
CA LEU A 123 1.28 -20.41 -42.12
C LEU A 123 0.25 -21.45 -42.57
N ALA A 124 -0.97 -21.40 -42.01
CA ALA A 124 -2.09 -22.24 -42.42
C ALA A 124 -2.77 -21.78 -43.73
N ARG A 125 -2.17 -20.82 -44.45
CA ARG A 125 -2.72 -20.19 -45.67
C ARG A 125 -4.10 -19.54 -45.44
N GLY A 126 -4.30 -18.99 -44.25
CA GLY A 126 -5.47 -18.18 -43.92
C GLY A 126 -5.55 -16.95 -44.84
N GLY A 127 -6.76 -16.61 -45.26
CA GLY A 127 -6.99 -15.42 -46.08
C GLY A 127 -6.63 -14.12 -45.33
N PRO A 128 -6.30 -13.03 -46.06
CA PRO A 128 -5.90 -11.76 -45.47
C PRO A 128 -6.96 -11.17 -44.52
N SER A 129 -8.24 -11.44 -44.78
CA SER A 129 -9.35 -11.04 -43.91
C SER A 129 -9.28 -11.68 -42.51
N VAL A 130 -8.84 -12.95 -42.41
CA VAL A 130 -8.71 -13.65 -41.12
C VAL A 130 -7.57 -13.05 -40.31
N ILE A 131 -6.44 -12.77 -40.96
CA ILE A 131 -5.28 -12.13 -40.33
C ILE A 131 -5.65 -10.74 -39.81
N ALA A 132 -6.33 -9.93 -40.64
CA ALA A 132 -6.80 -8.61 -40.22
C ALA A 132 -7.76 -8.67 -39.03
N LEU A 133 -8.66 -9.67 -39.00
CA LEU A 133 -9.60 -9.86 -37.88
C LEU A 133 -8.87 -10.25 -36.59
N VAL A 134 -7.92 -11.18 -36.65
CA VAL A 134 -7.12 -11.61 -35.48
C VAL A 134 -6.29 -10.44 -34.94
N LEU A 135 -5.62 -9.70 -35.82
CA LEU A 135 -4.83 -8.53 -35.42
C LEU A 135 -5.73 -7.42 -34.85
N GLY A 136 -6.88 -7.15 -35.47
CA GLY A 136 -7.86 -6.19 -34.98
C GLY A 136 -8.39 -6.55 -33.59
N ALA A 137 -8.74 -7.83 -33.38
CA ALA A 137 -9.18 -8.33 -32.07
C ALA A 137 -8.07 -8.23 -31.01
N GLY A 138 -6.83 -8.53 -31.39
CA GLY A 138 -5.66 -8.35 -30.54
C GLY A 138 -5.40 -6.89 -30.15
N ALA A 139 -5.46 -5.99 -31.12
CA ALA A 139 -5.29 -4.56 -30.89
C ALA A 139 -6.40 -4.00 -29.98
N ALA A 140 -7.66 -4.38 -30.21
CA ALA A 140 -8.77 -4.00 -29.35
C ALA A 140 -8.59 -4.52 -27.91
N GLY A 141 -8.14 -5.77 -27.75
CA GLY A 141 -7.80 -6.36 -26.45
C GLY A 141 -6.70 -5.58 -25.72
N ALA A 142 -5.61 -5.26 -26.42
CA ALA A 142 -4.51 -4.48 -25.87
C ALA A 142 -4.94 -3.08 -25.41
N ILE A 143 -5.77 -2.39 -26.21
CA ILE A 143 -6.33 -1.07 -25.86
C ILE A 143 -7.23 -1.18 -24.62
N ALA A 144 -8.11 -2.19 -24.57
CA ALA A 144 -9.01 -2.42 -23.44
C ALA A 144 -8.21 -2.73 -22.16
N SER A 145 -7.18 -3.58 -22.22
CA SER A 145 -6.29 -3.87 -21.09
C SER A 145 -5.52 -2.63 -20.63
N ALA A 146 -5.04 -1.81 -21.56
CA ALA A 146 -4.35 -0.55 -21.21
C ALA A 146 -5.31 0.44 -20.54
N ALA A 147 -6.55 0.55 -21.01
CA ALA A 147 -7.58 1.38 -20.40
C ALA A 147 -7.95 0.88 -18.99
N ALA A 148 -8.16 -0.43 -18.83
CA ALA A 148 -8.40 -1.06 -17.54
C ALA A 148 -7.22 -0.82 -16.58
N GLY A 149 -5.98 -0.87 -17.06
CA GLY A 149 -4.79 -0.57 -16.26
C GLY A 149 -4.71 0.88 -15.78
N ARG A 150 -5.13 1.86 -16.61
CA ARG A 150 -5.24 3.26 -16.19
C ARG A 150 -6.33 3.45 -15.13
N ALA A 151 -7.50 2.85 -15.35
CA ALA A 151 -8.61 2.90 -14.39
C ALA A 151 -8.24 2.24 -13.05
N GLY A 152 -7.54 1.10 -13.09
CA GLY A 152 -7.04 0.40 -11.92
C GLY A 152 -6.02 1.23 -11.13
N ARG A 153 -5.06 1.87 -11.79
CA ARG A 153 -4.11 2.79 -11.12
C ARG A 153 -4.81 3.98 -10.47
N ALA A 154 -5.79 4.58 -11.15
CA ALA A 154 -6.57 5.67 -10.58
C ALA A 154 -7.39 5.22 -9.36
N ALA A 155 -7.94 4.00 -9.38
CA ALA A 155 -8.63 3.42 -8.24
C ALA A 155 -7.67 3.13 -7.08
N ALA A 156 -6.49 2.58 -7.35
CA ALA A 156 -5.46 2.31 -6.34
C ALA A 156 -4.99 3.61 -5.66
N ALA A 157 -4.78 4.70 -6.42
CA ALA A 157 -4.44 6.00 -5.88
C ALA A 157 -5.53 6.54 -4.93
N ARG A 158 -6.81 6.47 -5.35
CA ARG A 158 -7.94 6.86 -4.49
C ARG A 158 -8.05 6.01 -3.23
N GLN A 159 -7.74 4.72 -3.33
CA GLN A 159 -7.73 3.81 -2.19
C GLN A 159 -6.61 4.17 -1.21
N ARG A 160 -5.42 4.47 -1.71
CA ARG A 160 -4.28 4.93 -0.90
C ARG A 160 -4.63 6.21 -0.14
N GLU A 161 -5.19 7.21 -0.83
CA GLU A 161 -5.68 8.43 -0.19
C GLU A 161 -6.72 8.16 0.92
N ALA A 162 -7.63 7.22 0.70
CA ALA A 162 -8.66 6.86 1.67
C ALA A 162 -8.06 6.15 2.89
N ILE A 163 -7.07 5.27 2.67
CA ILE A 163 -6.34 4.57 3.73
C ILE A 163 -5.50 5.56 4.54
N ASP A 164 -4.77 6.47 3.90
CA ASP A 164 -4.00 7.51 4.56
C ASP A 164 -4.91 8.40 5.42
N ALA A 165 -6.09 8.77 4.90
CA ALA A 165 -7.08 9.54 5.65
C ALA A 165 -7.64 8.79 6.86
N LEU A 166 -7.80 7.47 6.76
CA LEU A 166 -8.24 6.60 7.85
C LEU A 166 -7.17 6.44 8.92
N VAL A 167 -5.91 6.20 8.51
CA VAL A 167 -4.76 6.12 9.43
C VAL A 167 -4.56 7.46 10.14
N ALA A 168 -4.64 8.58 9.43
CA ALA A 168 -4.56 9.90 10.03
C ALA A 168 -5.70 10.13 11.05
N ALA A 169 -6.94 9.73 10.72
CA ALA A 169 -8.06 9.83 11.66
C ALA A 169 -7.86 8.97 12.92
N ALA A 170 -7.27 7.78 12.77
CA ALA A 170 -7.09 6.82 13.84
C ALA A 170 -5.88 7.13 14.75
N LEU A 171 -4.77 7.65 14.21
CA LEU A 171 -3.49 7.73 14.91
C LEU A 171 -3.06 9.14 15.34
N VAL A 172 -3.54 10.21 14.70
CA VAL A 172 -3.05 11.59 14.95
C VAL A 172 -3.25 12.01 16.41
N ASP A 173 -4.38 11.66 17.02
CA ASP A 173 -4.64 12.04 18.41
C ASP A 173 -3.96 11.10 19.42
N ALA A 174 -3.75 9.82 19.09
CA ALA A 174 -3.07 8.88 19.98
C ALA A 174 -1.61 9.29 20.22
N ALA A 175 -0.91 9.75 19.17
CA ALA A 175 0.47 10.21 19.27
C ALA A 175 0.59 11.54 20.02
N LEU A 176 -0.36 12.46 19.85
CA LEU A 176 -0.39 13.74 20.57
C LEU A 176 -0.71 13.56 22.06
N VAL A 177 -1.66 12.67 22.39
CA VAL A 177 -2.00 12.33 23.78
C VAL A 177 -0.82 11.63 24.47
N ASP A 178 -0.16 10.67 23.82
CA ASP A 178 1.03 10.02 24.38
C ASP A 178 2.18 11.02 24.59
N ALA A 179 2.42 11.94 23.65
CA ALA A 179 3.45 12.98 23.81
C ALA A 179 3.13 13.95 24.95
N ALA A 180 1.87 14.38 25.08
CA ALA A 180 1.44 15.26 26.16
C ALA A 180 1.52 14.57 27.54
N LEU A 181 1.20 13.27 27.63
CA LEU A 181 1.35 12.48 28.85
C LEU A 181 2.82 12.31 29.24
N VAL A 182 3.70 12.07 28.28
CA VAL A 182 5.16 12.01 28.52
C VAL A 182 5.67 13.36 29.00
N ASP A 183 5.26 14.47 28.38
CA ASP A 183 5.69 15.82 28.75
C ASP A 183 5.16 16.21 30.14
N ALA A 184 3.90 15.86 30.46
CA ALA A 184 3.33 16.05 31.80
C ALA A 184 4.05 15.21 32.87
N ALA A 185 4.40 13.96 32.57
CA ALA A 185 5.14 13.09 33.49
C ALA A 185 6.59 13.57 33.71
N LEU A 186 7.23 14.13 32.69
CA LEU A 186 8.56 14.74 32.79
C LEU A 186 8.51 16.08 33.53
N GLY A 187 7.50 16.92 33.27
CA GLY A 187 7.27 18.18 33.96
C GLY A 187 6.97 18.01 35.45
N ALA A 188 6.21 16.98 35.83
CA ALA A 188 5.94 16.64 37.23
C ALA A 188 7.18 16.15 38.00
N ARG A 189 8.22 15.66 37.30
CA ARG A 189 9.51 15.26 37.91
C ARG A 189 10.49 16.42 38.10
N ALA A 190 10.26 17.57 37.47
CA ALA A 190 11.19 18.70 37.50
C ALA A 190 11.40 19.37 38.89
N PRO A 191 10.42 19.49 39.81
CA PRO A 191 10.66 20.22 41.06
C PRO A 191 11.43 19.45 42.14
N LEU A 192 11.64 18.12 41.99
CA LEU A 192 12.32 17.31 43.01
C LEU A 192 13.84 17.26 42.85
N VAL A 193 14.37 17.59 41.68
CA VAL A 193 15.84 17.56 41.45
C VAL A 193 16.50 18.89 41.88
N ASP A 194 15.79 20.02 41.80
CA ASP A 194 16.33 21.30 42.26
C ASP A 194 16.43 21.42 43.79
N ALA A 195 15.64 20.66 44.55
CA ALA A 195 15.78 20.60 46.00
C ALA A 195 17.00 19.75 46.47
N ALA A 196 17.40 18.74 45.69
CA ALA A 196 18.57 17.92 46.01
C ALA A 196 19.89 18.53 45.48
N ALA A 197 19.84 19.36 44.43
CA ALA A 197 21.02 19.99 43.84
C ALA A 197 21.55 21.22 44.59
N LEU A 198 20.78 21.80 45.52
CA LEU A 198 21.24 22.92 46.37
C LEU A 198 22.05 22.49 47.61
N GLY A 199 22.23 21.18 47.84
CA GLY A 199 22.90 20.66 49.04
C GLY A 199 24.38 20.28 48.92
N ALA A 200 24.96 20.17 47.71
CA ALA A 200 26.33 19.65 47.58
C ALA A 200 27.06 20.14 46.32
N ARG A 201 27.65 21.34 46.38
CA ARG A 201 28.76 21.73 45.51
C ARG A 201 30.00 22.03 46.34
N ALA A 202 30.78 20.99 46.60
CA ALA A 202 32.21 21.13 46.86
C ALA A 202 32.94 21.39 45.53
N PRO A 203 33.96 22.26 45.49
CA PRO A 203 34.72 22.54 44.28
C PRO A 203 35.71 21.39 44.06
N LEU A 204 35.56 20.65 42.97
CA LEU A 204 36.64 19.82 42.45
C LEU A 204 37.06 20.38 41.10
N ASP A 205 38.18 21.10 41.19
CA ASP A 205 39.03 21.48 40.09
C ASP A 205 39.44 20.27 39.24
N GLY A 206 39.48 20.52 37.93
CA GLY A 206 40.52 20.00 37.07
C GLY A 206 40.47 18.50 36.73
N VAL A 207 39.78 18.14 35.66
CA VAL A 207 40.27 17.06 34.78
C VAL A 207 40.17 17.48 33.32
N ALA A 208 41.34 17.44 32.68
CA ALA A 208 41.64 17.82 31.32
C ALA A 208 40.79 17.10 30.26
N ARG A 209 40.39 17.87 29.25
CA ARG A 209 39.94 17.40 27.94
C ARG A 209 41.05 16.60 27.24
N ALA A 210 40.72 15.42 26.74
CA ALA A 210 41.45 14.76 25.67
C ALA A 210 40.58 14.71 24.39
N PRO A 211 41.10 15.07 23.22
CA PRO A 211 40.44 14.87 21.94
C PRO A 211 40.84 13.52 21.31
N SER A 212 39.87 12.70 20.91
CA SER A 212 40.10 11.56 20.00
C SER A 212 38.94 11.52 18.99
N ALA A 213 39.11 11.98 17.75
CA ALA A 213 39.82 11.33 16.65
C ALA A 213 39.27 9.92 16.34
N SER A 214 38.19 9.84 15.56
CA SER A 214 37.96 8.68 14.70
C SER A 214 37.26 9.12 13.41
N SER A 215 38.12 9.58 12.52
CA SER A 215 37.96 9.73 11.09
C SER A 215 38.24 8.37 10.42
N ARG A 216 37.58 8.11 9.28
CA ARG A 216 37.80 7.05 8.27
C ARG A 216 37.10 5.70 8.47
N ARG A 217 36.07 5.47 7.64
CA ARG A 217 36.05 4.38 6.64
C ARG A 217 34.89 4.60 5.65
N ALA A 218 35.22 5.02 4.43
CA ALA A 218 35.24 4.16 3.23
C ALA A 218 33.82 3.82 2.73
N ARG A 219 33.22 4.60 1.82
CA ARG A 219 33.46 4.59 0.36
C ARG A 219 33.79 3.20 -0.19
N ARG A 220 32.75 2.45 -0.56
CA ARG A 220 32.83 1.43 -1.61
C ARG A 220 31.68 1.65 -2.59
N LYS A 221 32.01 2.20 -3.76
CA LYS A 221 31.23 2.07 -4.99
C LYS A 221 31.66 0.76 -5.65
N HIS A 222 30.70 0.01 -6.19
CA HIS A 222 30.94 -1.02 -7.19
C HIS A 222 29.70 -1.10 -8.11
N PRO A 223 29.88 -1.66 -9.32
CA PRO A 223 29.68 -1.03 -10.63
C PRO A 223 28.23 -0.98 -11.13
#